data_AF-A0A3C0DZI1-F1
#
_entry.id   AF-A0A3C0DZI1-F1
#
_cell.length_a   1.000
_cell.length_b   1.000
_cell.length_c   1.000
_cell.angle_alpha   90.00
_cell.angle_beta   90.00
_cell.angle_gamma   90.00
#
_symmetry.space_group_name_H-M   'P 1'
#
loop_
_entity.id
_entity.type
_entity.pdbx_description
1 polymer ?
#
loop_
_entity_poly.entity_id
_entity_poly.type
_entity_poly.pdbx_seq_one_letter_code
_entity_poly.pdbx_strand_id
1 'polypeptide(L)'
;HGDIEPKVSLMLCWDVLVQWLCTLAVGDGFHEADARASVLSTHAYAEMERDDWRQAMDLITTGGAALRAYTEHQRVTQDDDGTWVMRDRTKARRHRMSMGAIVSATMVSVQLKGVGLLGHVEETFIASLEEGDSFVFAGQTVALTSFKGLVAKVRKSKSSTGRTPAWMGGRMSLSSELSHRLRLAWDQMASDQAELEPELQRLMPMVHIQ
;
A
#
# COMPACT_ATOMS: atom_id res chain seq x y z
N HIS A 1 -16.22 -28.20 10.02
CA HIS A 1 -15.62 -27.29 9.04
C HIS A 1 -16.35 -25.97 9.21
N GLY A 2 -15.81 -24.91 9.82
CA GLY A 2 -14.45 -24.40 9.68
C GLY A 2 -14.56 -23.13 8.84
N ASP A 3 -15.33 -22.14 9.31
CA ASP A 3 -15.56 -20.89 8.60
C ASP A 3 -14.22 -20.18 8.42
N ILE A 4 -13.72 -20.18 7.19
CA ILE A 4 -12.50 -19.48 6.77
C ILE A 4 -12.94 -18.18 6.12
N GLU A 5 -12.19 -17.11 6.35
CA GLU A 5 -12.44 -15.82 5.70
C GLU A 5 -12.59 -15.99 4.19
N PRO A 6 -13.66 -15.41 3.59
CA PRO A 6 -13.86 -15.49 2.16
C PRO A 6 -12.71 -14.75 1.45
N LYS A 7 -12.02 -15.48 0.56
CA LYS A 7 -11.01 -14.88 -0.32
C LYS A 7 -11.70 -14.34 -1.56
N VAL A 8 -12.19 -13.10 -1.47
CA VAL A 8 -12.81 -12.42 -2.60
C VAL A 8 -11.71 -12.05 -3.61
N SER A 9 -11.87 -12.49 -4.85
CA SER A 9 -10.99 -12.09 -5.95
C SER A 9 -11.13 -10.59 -6.21
N LEU A 10 -10.00 -9.89 -6.31
CA LEU A 10 -10.00 -8.53 -6.83
C LEU A 10 -10.20 -8.57 -8.34
N MET A 11 -11.11 -7.73 -8.82
CA MET A 11 -11.47 -7.63 -10.24
C MET A 11 -11.04 -6.26 -10.77
N LEU A 12 -10.67 -6.21 -12.05
CA LEU A 12 -10.42 -4.98 -12.80
C LEU A 12 -9.40 -4.03 -12.12
N CYS A 13 -8.31 -4.58 -11.57
CA CYS A 13 -7.24 -3.79 -10.94
C CYS A 13 -6.42 -3.02 -11.99
N TRP A 14 -6.93 -1.88 -12.44
CA TRP A 14 -6.37 -1.12 -13.57
C TRP A 14 -4.90 -0.69 -13.38
N ASP A 15 -4.51 -0.38 -12.15
CA ASP A 15 -3.13 -0.06 -11.78
C ASP A 15 -2.18 -1.24 -12.06
N VAL A 16 -2.59 -2.46 -11.71
CA VAL A 16 -1.84 -3.70 -11.97
C VAL A 16 -1.76 -3.97 -13.47
N LEU A 17 -2.86 -3.80 -14.22
CA LEU A 17 -2.88 -3.94 -15.68
C LEU A 17 -1.89 -2.97 -16.35
N VAL A 18 -1.98 -1.69 -16.03
CA VAL A 18 -1.12 -0.64 -16.60
C VAL A 18 0.34 -0.88 -16.26
N GLN A 19 0.64 -1.32 -15.03
CA GLN A 19 1.98 -1.71 -14.62
C GLN A 19 2.48 -2.90 -15.43
N TRP A 20 1.65 -3.92 -15.65
CA TRP A 20 2.00 -5.10 -16.44
C TRP A 20 2.31 -4.75 -17.91
N LEU A 21 1.50 -3.89 -18.54
CA LEU A 21 1.77 -3.38 -19.89
C LEU A 21 3.11 -2.63 -19.96
N CYS A 22 3.41 -1.78 -18.97
CA CYS A 22 4.70 -1.12 -18.87
C CYS A 22 5.85 -2.14 -18.69
N THR A 23 5.63 -3.24 -17.96
CA THR A 23 6.63 -4.30 -17.78
C THR A 23 6.93 -5.01 -19.09
N LEU A 24 5.90 -5.34 -19.88
CA LEU A 24 6.10 -5.89 -21.23
C LEU A 24 6.87 -4.91 -22.13
N ALA A 25 6.48 -3.63 -22.12
CA ALA A 25 7.14 -2.58 -22.90
C ALA A 25 8.62 -2.37 -22.53
N VAL A 26 9.00 -2.65 -21.28
CA VAL A 26 10.40 -2.57 -20.81
C VAL A 26 11.25 -3.76 -21.25
N GLY A 27 10.61 -4.91 -21.51
CA GLY A 27 11.24 -6.10 -22.09
C GLY A 27 11.36 -5.99 -23.60
N ASP A 28 10.92 -7.03 -24.31
CA ASP A 28 10.95 -7.08 -25.79
C ASP A 28 9.81 -6.28 -26.43
N GLY A 29 8.91 -5.70 -25.63
CA GLY A 29 7.69 -5.06 -26.10
C GLY A 29 6.51 -6.02 -26.20
N PHE A 30 5.40 -5.53 -26.75
CA PHE A 30 4.21 -6.35 -26.97
C PHE A 30 3.37 -5.90 -28.16
N HIS A 31 2.65 -6.84 -28.76
CA HIS A 31 1.56 -6.55 -29.69
C HIS A 31 0.24 -6.43 -28.93
N GLU A 32 -0.55 -5.42 -29.26
CA GLU A 32 -1.76 -5.07 -28.52
C GLU A 32 -2.80 -6.21 -28.50
N ALA A 33 -2.99 -6.88 -29.64
CA ALA A 33 -3.95 -7.98 -29.76
C ALA A 33 -3.62 -9.15 -28.84
N ASP A 34 -2.34 -9.54 -28.78
CA ASP A 34 -1.87 -10.66 -27.98
C ASP A 34 -1.93 -10.34 -26.49
N ALA A 35 -1.48 -9.13 -26.11
CA ALA A 35 -1.55 -8.67 -24.73
C ALA A 35 -3.00 -8.62 -24.23
N ARG A 36 -3.92 -8.09 -25.04
CA ARG A 36 -5.35 -8.02 -24.71
C ARG A 36 -5.97 -9.40 -24.55
N ALA A 37 -5.66 -10.34 -25.46
CA ALA A 37 -6.13 -11.71 -25.38
C ALA A 37 -5.64 -12.41 -24.10
N SER A 38 -4.36 -12.23 -23.75
CA SER A 38 -3.79 -12.77 -22.51
C SER A 38 -4.50 -12.20 -21.28
N VAL A 39 -4.74 -10.89 -21.21
CA VAL A 39 -5.42 -10.26 -20.06
C VAL A 39 -6.86 -10.77 -19.91
N LEU A 40 -7.62 -10.83 -21.00
CA LEU A 40 -9.01 -11.31 -21.00
C LEU A 40 -9.14 -12.79 -20.59
N SER A 41 -8.09 -13.59 -20.78
CA SER A 41 -8.06 -14.99 -20.33
C SER A 41 -7.93 -15.15 -18.81
N THR A 42 -7.60 -14.08 -18.09
CA THR A 42 -7.48 -14.10 -16.63
C THR A 42 -8.83 -13.88 -15.95
N HIS A 43 -9.00 -14.43 -14.75
CA HIS A 43 -10.20 -14.19 -13.96
C HIS A 43 -10.40 -12.70 -13.64
N ALA A 44 -9.34 -12.01 -13.22
CA ALA A 44 -9.41 -10.62 -12.75
C ALA A 44 -9.90 -9.63 -13.82
N TYR A 45 -9.68 -9.92 -15.11
CA TYR A 45 -10.06 -9.04 -16.22
C TYR A 45 -11.04 -9.68 -17.20
N ALA A 46 -11.73 -10.75 -16.81
CA ALA A 46 -12.70 -11.45 -17.66
C ALA A 46 -13.86 -10.54 -18.11
N GLU A 47 -14.19 -9.52 -17.32
CA GLU A 47 -15.26 -8.54 -17.57
C GLU A 47 -14.76 -7.24 -18.22
N MET A 48 -13.48 -7.15 -18.59
CA MET A 48 -12.90 -5.93 -19.16
C MET A 48 -13.49 -5.60 -20.53
N GLU A 49 -13.99 -4.38 -20.70
CA GLU A 49 -14.55 -3.92 -21.96
C GLU A 49 -13.46 -3.42 -22.93
N ARG A 50 -13.84 -3.21 -24.20
CA ARG A 50 -12.92 -2.61 -25.20
C ARG A 50 -12.50 -1.20 -24.81
N ASP A 51 -13.40 -0.44 -24.20
CA ASP A 51 -13.16 0.95 -23.82
C ASP A 51 -12.20 1.07 -22.65
N ASP A 52 -12.20 0.10 -21.72
CA ASP A 52 -11.24 0.02 -20.62
C ASP A 52 -9.82 -0.20 -21.14
N TRP A 53 -9.68 -1.13 -22.10
CA TRP A 53 -8.38 -1.39 -22.75
C TRP A 53 -7.82 -0.14 -23.44
N ARG A 54 -8.68 0.59 -24.18
CA ARG A 54 -8.29 1.85 -24.82
C ARG A 54 -7.79 2.86 -23.78
N GLN A 55 -8.45 2.97 -22.62
CA GLN A 55 -8.03 3.87 -21.55
C GLN A 55 -6.69 3.46 -20.93
N ALA A 56 -6.47 2.16 -20.72
CA ALA A 56 -5.19 1.64 -20.24
C ALA A 56 -4.04 1.97 -21.22
N MET A 57 -4.27 1.81 -22.53
CA MET A 57 -3.30 2.18 -23.57
C MET A 57 -3.07 3.70 -23.63
N ASP A 58 -4.11 4.53 -23.52
CA ASP A 58 -3.98 6.00 -23.50
C ASP A 58 -3.14 6.46 -22.30
N LEU A 59 -3.27 5.80 -21.15
CA LEU A 59 -2.52 6.12 -19.94
C LEU A 59 -1.00 5.90 -20.10
N ILE A 60 -0.58 4.84 -20.78
CA ILE A 60 0.85 4.54 -20.98
C ILE A 60 1.47 5.28 -22.16
N THR A 61 0.64 5.73 -23.12
CA THR A 61 1.10 6.40 -24.35
C THR A 61 1.02 7.92 -24.30
N THR A 62 -0.02 8.49 -23.68
CA THR A 62 -0.21 9.95 -23.61
C THR A 62 -0.30 10.48 -22.19
N GLY A 63 -0.37 9.59 -21.18
CA GLY A 63 -0.71 9.96 -19.81
C GLY A 63 -2.22 10.10 -19.58
N GLY A 64 -3.04 9.79 -20.58
CA GLY A 64 -4.49 9.97 -20.54
C GLY A 64 -4.93 11.39 -20.89
N ALA A 65 -6.25 11.58 -21.05
CA ALA A 65 -6.85 12.84 -21.50
C ALA A 65 -6.35 14.11 -20.75
N ALA A 66 -6.11 14.00 -19.44
CA ALA A 66 -5.69 15.13 -18.60
C ALA A 66 -4.20 15.51 -18.77
N LEU A 67 -3.35 14.58 -19.22
CA LEU A 67 -1.90 14.75 -19.22
C LEU A 67 -1.27 14.74 -20.62
N ARG A 68 -2.11 14.73 -21.68
CA ARG A 68 -1.66 14.73 -23.09
C ARG A 68 -0.69 15.84 -23.45
N ALA A 69 -0.77 16.98 -22.78
CA ALA A 69 0.12 18.13 -23.01
C ALA A 69 1.56 17.91 -22.48
N TYR A 70 1.79 16.88 -21.67
CA TYR A 70 3.02 16.64 -20.94
C TYR A 70 3.71 15.36 -21.42
N THR A 71 4.74 15.53 -22.26
CA THR A 71 5.52 14.42 -22.85
C THR A 71 6.23 13.54 -21.81
N GLU A 72 6.41 14.02 -20.59
CA GLU A 72 6.96 13.23 -19.48
C GLU A 72 6.09 12.01 -19.12
N HIS A 73 4.78 12.07 -19.38
CA HIS A 73 3.84 10.98 -19.10
C HIS A 73 3.71 9.95 -20.24
N GLN A 74 4.26 10.23 -21.42
CA GLN A 74 4.38 9.28 -22.52
C GLN A 74 5.49 8.25 -22.21
N ARG A 75 5.11 7.07 -21.73
CA ARG A 75 6.06 6.02 -21.32
C ARG A 75 6.34 5.02 -22.44
N VAL A 76 5.32 4.70 -23.23
CA VAL A 76 5.36 3.65 -24.25
C VAL A 76 5.05 4.26 -25.63
N THR A 77 5.79 3.81 -26.64
CA THR A 77 5.64 4.21 -28.05
C THR A 77 5.49 2.98 -28.92
N GLN A 78 4.83 3.11 -30.06
CA GLN A 78 4.73 2.06 -31.06
C GLN A 78 5.90 2.15 -32.05
N ASP A 79 6.53 1.03 -32.33
CA ASP A 79 7.54 0.88 -33.37
C ASP A 79 6.91 0.60 -34.74
N ASP A 80 7.73 0.66 -35.80
CA ASP A 80 7.29 0.49 -37.19
C ASP A 80 6.68 -0.88 -37.48
N ASP A 81 7.07 -1.91 -36.71
CA ASP A 81 6.55 -3.28 -36.79
C ASP A 81 5.24 -3.47 -36.02
N GLY A 82 4.74 -2.42 -35.35
CA GLY A 82 3.53 -2.45 -34.54
C GLY A 82 3.76 -2.82 -33.07
N THR A 83 5.01 -3.07 -32.66
CA THR A 83 5.37 -3.43 -31.28
C THR A 83 5.33 -2.21 -30.35
N TRP A 84 4.68 -2.33 -29.20
CA TRP A 84 4.68 -1.31 -28.15
C TRP A 84 5.88 -1.48 -27.21
N VAL A 85 6.73 -0.45 -27.12
CA VAL A 85 8.01 -0.48 -26.40
C VAL A 85 8.27 0.78 -25.55
N MET A 86 9.07 0.64 -24.49
CA MET A 86 9.55 1.75 -23.66
C MET A 86 11.02 2.04 -23.97
N ARG A 87 11.27 2.97 -24.90
CA ARG A 87 12.65 3.31 -25.35
C ARG A 87 13.41 4.22 -24.38
N ASP A 88 12.71 4.99 -23.55
CA ASP A 88 13.34 5.86 -22.55
C ASP A 88 13.99 5.02 -21.44
N ARG A 89 15.32 4.97 -21.44
CA ARG A 89 16.13 4.19 -20.49
C ARG A 89 15.91 4.62 -19.04
N THR A 90 15.64 5.90 -18.79
CA THR A 90 15.40 6.44 -17.44
C THR A 90 14.04 5.96 -16.92
N LYS A 91 12.99 6.05 -17.75
CA LYS A 91 11.65 5.55 -17.41
C LYS A 91 11.68 4.03 -17.21
N ALA A 92 12.34 3.28 -18.10
CA ALA A 92 12.49 1.83 -17.99
C ALA A 92 13.23 1.41 -16.72
N ARG A 93 14.33 2.10 -16.38
CA ARG A 93 15.06 1.83 -15.14
C ARG A 93 14.19 2.12 -13.91
N ARG A 94 13.45 3.23 -13.90
CA ARG A 94 12.56 3.58 -12.79
C ARG A 94 11.48 2.52 -12.60
N HIS A 95 10.81 2.12 -13.69
CA HIS A 95 9.81 1.05 -13.69
C HIS A 95 10.38 -0.24 -13.09
N ARG A 96 11.55 -0.69 -13.55
CA ARG A 96 12.18 -1.92 -13.01
C ARG A 96 12.45 -1.90 -11.51
N MET A 97 12.73 -0.73 -10.94
CA MET A 97 12.99 -0.59 -9.50
C MET A 97 11.71 -0.47 -8.67
N SER A 98 10.58 -0.11 -9.29
CA SER A 98 9.30 0.10 -8.62
C SER A 98 8.23 -0.95 -8.96
N MET A 99 8.51 -1.87 -9.88
CA MET A 99 7.59 -2.92 -10.31
C MET A 99 7.18 -3.83 -9.15
N GLY A 100 5.89 -3.93 -8.90
CA GLY A 100 5.31 -4.79 -7.87
C GLY A 100 3.89 -4.37 -7.50
N ALA A 101 3.13 -5.27 -6.89
CA ALA A 101 1.80 -4.96 -6.34
C ALA A 101 1.83 -4.68 -4.83
N ILE A 102 2.96 -4.93 -4.18
CA ILE A 102 3.13 -4.68 -2.74
C ILE A 102 3.52 -3.22 -2.58
N VAL A 103 2.60 -2.43 -2.04
CA VAL A 103 2.85 -1.04 -1.67
C VAL A 103 3.54 -1.00 -0.31
N SER A 104 4.66 -0.29 -0.21
CA SER A 104 5.24 0.08 1.08
C SER A 104 4.56 1.35 1.60
N ALA A 105 4.50 1.50 2.92
CA ALA A 105 4.11 2.77 3.51
C ALA A 105 5.12 3.85 3.09
N THR A 106 4.62 5.01 2.66
CA THR A 106 5.47 6.16 2.36
C THR A 106 6.21 6.58 3.63
N MET A 107 7.52 6.83 3.50
CA MET A 107 8.38 7.20 4.62
C MET A 107 8.71 8.69 4.61
N VAL A 108 8.60 9.33 5.78
CA VAL A 108 8.94 10.72 6.03
C VAL A 108 10.26 10.80 6.81
N SER A 109 11.18 11.63 6.33
CA SER A 109 12.42 11.94 7.06
C SER A 109 12.14 12.86 8.24
N VAL A 110 12.54 12.43 9.44
CA VAL A 110 12.40 13.22 10.68
C VAL A 110 13.72 13.94 10.92
N GLN A 111 13.70 15.28 10.85
CA GLN A 111 14.90 16.11 10.95
C GLN A 111 14.81 17.01 12.17
N LEU A 112 15.74 16.86 13.11
CA LEU A 112 15.84 17.70 14.29
C LEU A 112 16.63 18.97 13.97
N LYS A 113 16.03 20.12 14.29
CA LYS A 113 16.68 21.43 14.12
C LYS A 113 18.06 21.44 14.79
N GLY A 114 19.10 21.75 14.01
CA GLY A 114 20.49 21.84 14.46
C GLY A 114 21.28 20.52 14.51
N VAL A 115 20.61 19.37 14.46
CA VAL A 115 21.27 18.05 14.47
C VAL A 115 21.20 17.37 13.11
N GLY A 116 20.10 17.56 12.37
CA GLY A 116 19.89 16.94 11.06
C GLY A 116 18.97 15.72 11.14
N LEU A 117 19.18 14.75 10.26
CA LEU A 117 18.33 13.56 10.14
C LEU A 117 18.41 12.69 11.40
N LEU A 118 17.27 12.47 12.07
CA LEU A 118 17.14 11.52 13.16
C LEU A 118 16.76 10.11 12.67
N GLY A 119 16.02 10.01 11.57
CA GLY A 119 15.53 8.74 11.04
C GLY A 119 14.30 8.92 10.15
N HIS A 120 13.57 7.84 9.92
CA HIS A 120 12.36 7.82 9.10
C HIS A 120 11.17 7.22 9.86
N VAL A 121 9.97 7.70 9.52
CA VAL A 121 8.70 7.24 10.08
C VAL A 121 7.64 7.18 8.99
N GLU A 122 6.59 6.36 9.14
CA GLU A 122 5.48 6.33 8.19
C GLU A 122 4.81 7.72 8.05
N GLU A 123 4.50 8.10 6.82
CA GLU A 123 3.84 9.36 6.48
C GLU A 123 2.50 9.52 7.18
N THR A 124 1.71 8.45 7.23
CA THR A 124 0.40 8.41 7.88
C THR A 124 0.46 8.82 9.35
N PHE A 125 1.55 8.47 10.06
CA PHE A 125 1.75 8.88 11.44
C PHE A 125 1.97 10.40 11.54
N ILE A 126 2.90 10.95 10.75
CA ILE A 126 3.20 12.40 10.77
C ILE A 126 2.01 13.22 10.28
N ALA A 127 1.31 12.76 9.25
CA ALA A 127 0.11 13.41 8.72
C ALA A 127 -1.04 13.44 9.74
N SER A 128 -1.02 12.55 10.73
CA SER A 128 -1.99 12.52 11.84
C SER A 128 -1.64 13.46 13.01
N LEU A 129 -0.58 14.26 12.89
CA LEU A 129 -0.11 15.22 13.90
C LEU A 129 -0.32 16.65 13.42
N GLU A 130 -0.55 17.55 14.38
CA GLU A 130 -0.54 18.99 14.14
C GLU A 130 0.83 19.60 14.48
N GLU A 131 1.12 20.79 13.94
CA GLU A 131 2.32 21.53 14.36
C GLU A 131 2.24 21.85 15.86
N GLY A 132 3.25 21.43 16.63
CA GLY A 132 3.29 21.52 18.09
C GLY A 132 3.13 20.19 18.79
N ASP A 133 2.52 19.18 18.14
CA ASP A 133 2.32 17.86 18.74
C ASP A 133 3.64 17.17 19.06
N SER A 134 3.66 16.50 20.22
CA SER A 134 4.83 15.77 20.72
C SER A 134 4.73 14.28 20.48
N PHE A 135 5.82 13.68 20.03
CA PHE A 135 5.95 12.24 19.80
C PHE A 135 7.33 11.72 20.22
N VAL A 136 7.39 10.43 20.57
CA VAL A 136 8.63 9.77 20.97
C VAL A 136 9.30 9.20 19.72
N PHE A 137 10.55 9.60 19.47
CA PHE A 137 11.33 9.15 18.32
C PHE A 137 12.81 9.05 18.66
N ALA A 138 13.46 7.95 18.27
CA ALA A 138 14.88 7.71 18.55
C ALA A 138 15.27 7.93 20.03
N GLY A 139 14.41 7.50 20.96
CA GLY A 139 14.65 7.61 22.41
C GLY A 139 14.44 9.00 23.02
N GLN A 140 13.90 9.96 22.27
CA GLN A 140 13.63 11.32 22.77
C GLN A 140 12.23 11.80 22.38
N THR A 141 11.64 12.66 23.21
CA THR A 141 10.37 13.33 22.87
C THR A 141 10.66 14.57 22.02
N VAL A 142 10.12 14.59 20.80
CA VAL A 142 10.26 15.69 19.85
C VAL A 142 8.89 16.29 19.54
N ALA A 143 8.84 17.56 19.19
CA ALA A 143 7.63 18.24 18.76
C ALA A 143 7.69 18.59 17.27
N LEU A 144 6.61 18.32 16.54
CA LEU A 144 6.50 18.68 15.12
C LEU A 144 6.52 20.21 14.98
N THR A 145 7.33 20.71 14.06
CA THR A 145 7.43 22.15 13.77
C THR A 145 7.00 22.49 12.35
N SER A 146 7.15 21.56 11.42
CA SER A 146 6.61 21.70 10.07
C SER A 146 6.65 20.35 9.36
N PHE A 147 5.66 20.08 8.53
CA PHE A 147 5.65 18.94 7.63
C PHE A 147 5.47 19.41 6.18
N LYS A 148 6.47 19.18 5.32
CA LYS A 148 6.43 19.58 3.91
C LYS A 148 7.10 18.51 3.04
N GLY A 149 6.40 18.05 2.01
CA GLY A 149 6.85 16.91 1.20
C GLY A 149 7.07 15.69 2.09
N LEU A 150 8.24 15.03 1.96
CA LEU A 150 8.64 13.90 2.81
C LEU A 150 9.61 14.28 3.92
N VAL A 151 9.49 15.51 4.44
CA VAL A 151 10.34 16.04 5.51
C VAL A 151 9.49 16.58 6.66
N ALA A 152 9.62 15.96 7.83
CA ALA A 152 9.11 16.46 9.10
C ALA A 152 10.26 17.13 9.86
N LYS A 153 10.17 18.46 10.05
CA LYS A 153 11.09 19.18 10.91
C LYS A 153 10.58 19.16 12.34
N VAL A 154 11.47 18.81 13.27
CA VAL A 154 11.14 18.69 14.69
C VAL A 154 12.09 19.51 15.56
N ARG A 155 11.65 19.78 16.79
CA ARG A 155 12.46 20.34 17.88
C ARG A 155 12.37 19.43 19.10
N LYS A 156 13.32 19.54 20.03
CA LYS A 156 13.17 18.87 21.34
C LYS A 156 11.91 19.37 22.03
N SER A 157 11.07 18.45 22.49
CA SER A 157 9.88 18.79 23.27
C SER A 157 10.24 18.93 24.75
N LYS A 158 9.47 19.74 25.47
CA LYS A 158 9.49 19.79 26.94
C LYS A 158 8.51 18.80 27.56
N SER A 159 7.65 18.18 26.75
CA SER A 159 6.70 17.17 27.21
C SER A 159 7.42 15.90 27.64
N SER A 160 6.99 15.30 28.75
CA SER A 160 7.43 13.98 29.20
C SER A 160 6.70 12.83 28.49
N THR A 161 5.62 13.13 27.78
CA THR A 161 4.79 12.16 27.04
C THR A 161 4.68 12.53 25.56
N GLY A 162 4.46 11.52 24.73
CA GLY A 162 4.24 11.71 23.30
C GLY A 162 3.71 10.44 22.66
N ARG A 163 3.02 10.57 21.53
CA ARG A 163 2.58 9.42 20.75
C ARG A 163 3.80 8.66 20.23
N THR A 164 3.76 7.33 20.23
CA THR A 164 4.80 6.51 19.60
C THR A 164 4.36 6.21 18.17
N PRO A 165 5.25 6.36 17.17
CA PRO A 165 4.92 5.96 15.81
C PRO A 165 4.57 4.48 15.75
N ALA A 166 3.37 4.20 15.25
CA ALA A 166 2.91 2.84 14.98
C ALA A 166 3.12 2.56 13.50
N TRP A 167 3.73 1.41 13.21
CA TRP A 167 3.86 0.91 11.85
C TRP A 167 2.56 0.20 11.49
N MET A 168 1.82 0.73 10.51
CA MET A 168 0.53 0.16 10.12
C MET A 168 0.68 -1.26 9.55
N GLY A 169 1.88 -1.63 9.07
CA GLY A 169 2.21 -3.00 8.64
C GLY A 169 2.16 -4.05 9.76
N GLY A 170 2.12 -3.64 11.03
CA GLY A 170 1.99 -4.55 12.19
C GLY A 170 0.56 -4.74 12.70
N ARG A 171 -0.44 -4.04 12.14
CA ARG A 171 -1.84 -4.23 12.56
C ARG A 171 -2.41 -5.48 11.90
N MET A 172 -2.86 -6.44 12.70
CA MET A 172 -3.73 -7.50 12.21
C MET A 172 -5.00 -6.87 11.63
N SER A 173 -5.34 -7.21 10.39
CA SER A 173 -6.66 -6.93 9.84
C SER A 173 -7.65 -7.83 10.56
N LEU A 174 -8.32 -7.31 11.60
CA LEU A 174 -9.47 -7.99 12.20
C LEU A 174 -10.60 -7.99 11.16
N SER A 175 -10.75 -9.07 10.42
CA SER A 175 -11.88 -9.24 9.53
C SER A 175 -13.19 -9.34 10.35
N SER A 176 -14.33 -9.14 9.70
CA SER A 176 -15.63 -9.35 10.34
C SER A 176 -15.78 -10.77 10.87
N GLU A 177 -15.29 -11.77 10.13
CA GLU A 177 -15.38 -13.19 10.50
C GLU A 177 -14.49 -13.50 11.71
N LEU A 178 -13.24 -13.00 11.70
CA LEU A 178 -12.33 -13.14 12.84
C LEU A 178 -12.86 -12.42 14.08
N SER A 179 -13.42 -11.23 13.91
CA SER A 179 -14.04 -10.47 15.01
C SER A 179 -15.26 -11.20 15.59
N HIS A 180 -16.09 -11.79 14.72
CA HIS A 180 -17.24 -12.59 15.14
C HIS A 180 -16.81 -13.83 15.92
N ARG A 181 -15.79 -14.55 15.44
CA ARG A 181 -15.22 -15.71 16.15
C ARG A 181 -14.60 -15.34 17.49
N LEU A 182 -13.86 -14.23 17.54
CA LEU A 182 -13.29 -13.72 18.78
C LEU A 182 -14.38 -13.40 19.81
N ARG A 183 -15.49 -12.81 19.38
CA ARG A 183 -16.64 -12.56 20.25
C ARG A 183 -17.24 -13.87 20.78
N LEU A 184 -17.48 -14.86 19.92
CA LEU A 184 -18.02 -16.16 20.34
C LEU A 184 -17.09 -16.86 21.33
N ALA A 185 -15.79 -16.85 21.08
CA ALA A 185 -14.79 -17.42 21.98
C ALA A 185 -14.79 -16.69 23.34
N TRP A 186 -14.94 -15.36 23.34
CA TRP A 186 -15.04 -14.56 24.55
C TRP A 186 -16.31 -14.87 25.35
N ASP A 187 -17.47 -14.96 24.67
CA ASP A 187 -18.75 -15.33 25.29
C ASP A 187 -18.69 -16.74 25.90
N GLN A 188 -17.99 -17.66 25.24
CA GLN A 188 -17.78 -19.02 25.73
C GLN A 188 -16.88 -19.05 26.98
N MET A 189 -15.82 -18.24 27.02
CA MET A 189 -14.95 -18.08 28.20
C MET A 189 -15.67 -17.44 29.39
N ALA A 190 -16.71 -16.64 29.15
CA ALA A 190 -17.54 -16.02 30.19
C ALA A 190 -18.60 -16.97 30.77
N SER A 191 -18.78 -18.17 30.21
CA SER A 191 -19.76 -19.14 30.66
C SER A 191 -19.12 -20.19 31.59
N ASP A 192 -19.63 -20.30 32.82
CA ASP A 192 -19.11 -21.22 33.86
C ASP A 192 -19.20 -22.72 33.50
N GLN A 193 -19.94 -23.08 32.45
CA GLN A 193 -20.19 -24.47 32.04
C GLN A 193 -19.60 -24.84 30.67
N ALA A 194 -18.85 -23.94 30.04
CA ALA A 194 -18.32 -24.21 28.70
C ALA A 194 -17.09 -25.14 28.75
N GLU A 195 -17.11 -26.22 27.97
CA GLU A 195 -15.88 -26.90 27.59
C GLU A 195 -15.09 -25.99 26.65
N LEU A 196 -13.92 -25.54 27.12
CA LEU A 196 -13.05 -24.62 26.40
C LEU A 196 -12.04 -25.40 25.56
N GLU A 197 -11.79 -24.94 24.34
CA GLU A 197 -10.68 -25.40 23.52
C GLU A 197 -9.33 -25.17 24.25
N PRO A 198 -8.29 -26.01 24.01
CA PRO A 198 -6.99 -25.91 24.69
C PRO A 198 -6.37 -24.50 24.64
N GLU A 199 -6.55 -23.82 23.52
CA GLU A 199 -6.08 -22.46 23.28
C GLU A 199 -6.76 -21.44 24.21
N LEU A 200 -8.08 -21.57 24.41
CA LEU A 200 -8.87 -20.70 25.30
C LEU A 200 -8.56 -20.98 26.78
N GLN A 201 -8.36 -22.25 27.15
CA GLN A 201 -7.91 -22.61 28.50
C GLN A 201 -6.58 -21.94 28.86
N ARG A 202 -5.67 -21.80 27.88
CA ARG A 202 -4.38 -21.13 28.06
C ARG A 202 -4.53 -19.61 28.26
N LEU A 203 -5.56 -19.00 27.68
CA LEU A 203 -5.84 -17.57 27.76
C LEU A 203 -6.60 -17.17 29.03
N MET A 204 -7.24 -18.11 29.73
CA MET A 204 -7.99 -17.87 30.97
C MET A 204 -7.30 -16.97 32.01
N PRO A 205 -5.99 -17.11 32.30
CA PRO A 205 -5.32 -16.26 33.28
C PRO A 205 -5.34 -14.77 32.92
N MET A 206 -5.43 -14.43 31.63
CA MET A 206 -5.49 -13.03 31.17
C MET A 206 -6.88 -12.43 31.36
N VAL A 207 -7.93 -13.23 31.24
CA VAL A 207 -9.32 -12.78 31.38
C VAL A 207 -9.64 -12.47 32.84
N HIS A 208 -9.07 -13.22 33.80
CA HIS A 208 -9.25 -12.97 35.23
C HIS A 208 -8.51 -11.73 35.78
N ILE A 209 -7.66 -11.09 34.97
CA ILE A 209 -6.89 -9.89 35.37
C ILE A 209 -7.67 -8.60 35.06
N GLN A 210 -8.70 -8.66 34.20
CA GLN A 210 -9.59 -7.54 33.87
C GLN A 210 -10.79 -7.47 34.81
#